data_AF-A0A6P1L226-F1
#
_entry.id   AF-A0A6P1L226-F1
#
_cell.length_a   1.000
_cell.length_b   1.000
_cell.length_c   1.000
_cell.angle_alpha   90.00
_cell.angle_beta   90.00
_cell.angle_gamma   90.00
#
_symmetry.space_group_name_H-M   'P 1'
#
loop_
_entity.id
_entity.type
_entity.pdbx_description
1 polymer ?
#
loop_
_entity_poly.entity_id
_entity_poly.type
_entity_poly.pdbx_seq_one_letter_code
_entity_poly.pdbx_strand_id
1 'polypeptide(L)'
;MSSSSIVIINPQKCRPFLLKVMVYSPEAGYKFIIEIQKACTANNEEVWKLLFDLYKKIDNNFVEIISVEYVAGDPNEIEKVAAITDEGMKRSQVREFRENVYPVVKTIAVKGETPTTEDQKNANLVIKNAVLA
;
A
#
# COMPACT_ATOMS: atom_id res chain seq x y z
N MET A 1 -43.07 -0.50 -34.24
CA MET A 1 -43.03 -0.98 -32.83
C MET A 1 -41.64 -0.67 -32.30
N SER A 2 -41.50 0.21 -31.31
CA SER A 2 -40.20 0.58 -30.76
C SER A 2 -39.87 -0.34 -29.59
N SER A 3 -38.83 -1.15 -29.72
CA SER A 3 -38.30 -1.97 -28.62
C SER A 3 -37.48 -1.09 -27.71
N SER A 4 -37.80 -1.07 -26.41
CA SER A 4 -37.01 -0.39 -25.38
C SER A 4 -36.41 -1.45 -24.47
N SER A 5 -35.08 -1.55 -24.44
CA SER A 5 -34.35 -2.40 -23.50
C SER A 5 -34.01 -1.62 -22.23
N ILE A 6 -34.40 -2.14 -21.08
CA ILE A 6 -33.95 -1.63 -19.78
C ILE A 6 -32.62 -2.31 -19.48
N VAL A 7 -31.54 -1.55 -19.58
CA VAL A 7 -30.23 -1.97 -19.08
C VAL A 7 -30.19 -1.65 -17.59
N ILE A 8 -30.09 -2.67 -16.73
CA ILE A 8 -29.87 -2.49 -15.30
C ILE A 8 -28.43 -1.98 -15.14
N ILE A 9 -28.26 -0.67 -14.94
CA ILE A 9 -26.97 -0.08 -14.62
C ILE A 9 -26.73 -0.38 -13.13
N ASN A 10 -26.04 -1.46 -12.82
CA ASN A 10 -25.65 -1.77 -11.45
C ASN A 10 -24.69 -0.66 -10.97
N PRO A 11 -25.07 0.22 -10.03
CA PRO A 11 -24.32 1.44 -9.76
C PRO A 11 -23.20 1.18 -8.75
N GLN A 12 -22.42 0.11 -8.91
CA GLN A 12 -21.12 0.02 -8.24
C GLN A 12 -20.16 0.94 -8.99
N LYS A 13 -20.31 2.25 -8.75
CA LYS A 13 -19.33 3.24 -9.20
C LYS A 13 -18.13 3.12 -8.28
N CYS A 14 -17.18 2.29 -8.64
CA CYS A 14 -15.85 2.34 -8.04
C CYS A 14 -15.29 3.75 -8.24
N ARG A 15 -14.93 4.41 -7.13
CA ARG A 15 -14.30 5.73 -7.13
C ARG A 15 -12.88 5.56 -6.64
N PRO A 16 -11.87 5.78 -7.49
CA PRO A 16 -10.50 5.62 -7.06
C PRO A 16 -10.10 6.79 -6.14
N PHE A 17 -9.27 6.50 -5.16
CA PHE A 17 -8.67 7.51 -4.29
C PHE A 17 -7.31 7.02 -3.77
N LEU A 18 -6.52 7.96 -3.28
CA LEU A 18 -5.28 7.72 -2.56
C LEU A 18 -5.38 8.43 -1.20
N LEU A 19 -5.14 7.70 -0.12
CA LEU A 19 -5.22 8.20 1.23
C LEU A 19 -3.88 7.98 1.93
N LYS A 20 -3.25 9.06 2.37
CA LYS A 20 -2.06 9.01 3.21
C LYS A 20 -2.45 8.76 4.65
N VAL A 21 -2.11 7.58 5.17
CA VAL A 21 -2.60 7.11 6.48
C VAL A 21 -1.54 7.21 7.58
N MET A 22 -0.25 7.19 7.23
CA MET A 22 0.82 7.27 8.21
C MET A 22 2.07 7.91 7.61
N VAL A 23 2.73 8.75 8.41
CA VAL A 23 4.10 9.24 8.16
C VAL A 23 4.91 8.96 9.42
N TYR A 24 6.03 8.27 9.29
CA TYR A 24 6.82 7.86 10.44
C TYR A 24 8.32 7.99 10.17
N SER A 25 9.06 8.39 11.20
CA SER A 25 10.52 8.56 11.15
C SER A 25 11.17 7.54 12.08
N PRO A 26 11.51 6.33 11.59
CA PRO A 26 12.00 5.25 12.45
C PRO A 26 13.39 5.50 13.02
N GLU A 27 14.23 6.24 12.30
CA GLU A 27 15.56 6.66 12.76
C GLU A 27 15.95 8.00 12.11
N ALA A 28 17.03 8.61 12.58
CA ALA A 28 17.50 9.87 12.03
C ALA A 28 17.85 9.75 10.53
N GLY A 29 17.29 10.65 9.72
CA GLY A 29 17.57 10.70 8.28
C GLY A 29 16.70 9.77 7.42
N TYR A 30 15.81 8.99 8.01
CA TYR A 30 14.83 8.20 7.28
C TYR A 30 13.41 8.55 7.71
N LYS A 31 12.48 8.47 6.76
CA LYS A 31 11.04 8.45 7.03
C LYS A 31 10.37 7.52 6.03
N PHE A 32 9.28 6.90 6.42
CA PHE A 32 8.41 6.20 5.48
C PHE A 32 6.99 6.73 5.56
N ILE A 33 6.27 6.56 4.46
CA ILE A 33 4.88 6.93 4.29
C ILE A 33 4.11 5.67 3.92
N ILE A 34 2.94 5.50 4.53
CA ILE A 34 1.99 4.47 4.14
C ILE A 34 0.79 5.16 3.54
N GLU A 35 0.43 4.73 2.33
CA GLU A 35 -0.74 5.21 1.60
C GLU A 35 -1.62 4.04 1.20
N ILE A 36 -2.93 4.23 1.30
CA ILE A 36 -3.92 3.27 0.83
C ILE A 36 -4.48 3.79 -0.48
N GLN A 37 -4.41 2.97 -1.52
CA GLN A 37 -4.99 3.27 -2.81
C GLN A 37 -6.18 2.36 -3.06
N LYS A 38 -7.34 2.97 -3.31
CA LYS A 38 -8.45 2.31 -3.99
C LYS A 38 -8.32 2.59 -5.48
N ALA A 39 -8.10 1.56 -6.27
CA ALA A 39 -8.11 1.61 -7.72
C ALA A 39 -9.35 0.89 -8.27
N CYS A 40 -9.65 1.11 -9.54
CA CYS A 40 -10.80 0.51 -10.22
C CYS A 40 -10.34 -0.23 -11.47
N THR A 41 -10.81 -1.47 -11.67
CA THR A 41 -10.61 -2.18 -12.94
C THR A 41 -11.47 -1.58 -14.05
N ALA A 42 -11.23 -1.99 -15.30
CA ALA A 42 -12.09 -1.62 -16.44
C ALA A 42 -13.55 -2.07 -16.25
N ASN A 43 -13.79 -3.08 -15.42
CA ASN A 43 -15.11 -3.59 -15.08
C ASN A 43 -15.74 -2.90 -13.86
N ASN A 44 -15.12 -1.83 -13.34
CA ASN A 44 -15.50 -1.12 -12.11
C ASN A 44 -15.40 -1.96 -10.82
N GLU A 45 -14.53 -2.98 -10.81
CA GLU A 45 -14.25 -3.74 -9.59
C GLU A 45 -13.20 -2.99 -8.77
N GLU A 46 -13.34 -3.05 -7.44
CA GLU A 46 -12.42 -2.38 -6.52
C GLU A 46 -11.13 -3.17 -6.38
N VAL A 47 -10.00 -2.48 -6.53
CA VAL A 47 -8.66 -3.02 -6.27
C VAL A 47 -8.06 -2.23 -5.13
N TRP A 48 -7.77 -2.90 -4.03
CA TRP A 48 -7.21 -2.29 -2.84
C TRP A 48 -5.71 -2.52 -2.79
N LYS A 49 -4.96 -1.42 -2.64
CA LYS A 49 -3.51 -1.45 -2.56
C LYS A 49 -3.00 -0.69 -1.35
N LEU A 50 -1.86 -1.12 -0.85
CA LEU A 50 -1.06 -0.41 0.13
C LEU A 50 0.28 -0.05 -0.50
N LEU A 51 0.64 1.22 -0.42
CA LEU A 51 1.92 1.75 -0.84
C LEU A 51 2.77 2.02 0.40
N PHE A 52 3.98 1.47 0.41
CA PHE A 52 5.00 1.79 1.40
C PHE A 52 6.14 2.52 0.70
N ASP A 53 6.30 3.81 1.01
CA ASP A 53 7.33 4.65 0.40
C ASP A 53 8.37 5.00 1.44
N LEU A 54 9.62 4.63 1.19
CA LEU A 54 10.75 4.94 2.04
C LEU A 54 11.54 6.12 1.47
N TYR A 55 11.83 7.09 2.33
CA TYR A 55 12.58 8.28 2.01
C TYR A 55 13.85 8.37 2.85
N LYS A 56 14.92 8.89 2.24
CA LYS A 56 16.19 9.20 2.89
C LYS A 56 16.51 10.68 2.75
N LYS A 57 17.09 11.27 3.79
CA LYS A 57 17.56 12.66 3.78
C LYS A 57 18.88 12.77 3.01
N ILE A 58 18.91 13.53 1.92
CA ILE A 58 20.05 13.86 1.08
C ILE A 58 20.06 15.38 0.88
N ASP A 59 21.17 16.05 1.20
CA ASP A 59 21.32 17.51 1.07
C ASP A 59 20.14 18.32 1.64
N ASN A 60 19.72 17.94 2.86
CA ASN A 60 18.60 18.51 3.62
C ASN A 60 17.20 18.24 3.06
N ASN A 61 17.06 17.48 1.96
CA ASN A 61 15.79 17.09 1.35
C ASN A 61 15.52 15.60 1.56
N PHE A 62 14.25 15.23 1.74
CA PHE A 62 13.86 13.81 1.75
C PHE A 62 13.57 13.35 0.34
N VAL A 63 14.40 12.45 -0.17
CA VAL A 63 14.27 11.83 -1.50
C VAL A 63 13.71 10.43 -1.30
N GLU A 64 12.69 10.06 -2.08
CA GLU A 64 12.17 8.69 -2.11
C GLU A 64 13.25 7.76 -2.67
N ILE A 65 13.56 6.69 -1.93
CA ILE A 65 14.60 5.72 -2.31
C ILE A 65 14.03 4.37 -2.71
N ILE A 66 12.80 4.04 -2.28
CA ILE A 66 12.07 2.87 -2.74
C ILE A 66 10.58 3.06 -2.46
N SER A 67 9.74 2.60 -3.38
CA SER A 67 8.29 2.46 -3.22
C SER A 67 7.93 1.00 -3.41
N VAL A 68 7.14 0.46 -2.49
CA VAL A 68 6.63 -0.91 -2.54
C VAL A 68 5.12 -0.88 -2.65
N GLU A 69 4.60 -1.40 -3.77
CA GLU A 69 3.17 -1.58 -4.00
C GLU A 69 2.75 -3.01 -3.62
N TYR A 70 1.89 -3.12 -2.62
CA TYR A 70 1.21 -4.36 -2.25
C TYR A 70 -0.25 -4.30 -2.71
N VAL A 71 -0.68 -5.30 -3.47
CA VAL A 71 -2.06 -5.44 -3.95
C VAL A 71 -2.74 -6.55 -3.15
N ALA A 72 -3.84 -6.23 -2.47
CA ALA A 72 -4.64 -7.22 -1.75
C ALA A 72 -5.37 -8.12 -2.75
N GLY A 73 -5.15 -9.43 -2.64
CA GLY A 73 -5.66 -10.42 -3.59
C GLY A 73 -6.80 -11.28 -3.05
N ASP A 74 -6.81 -11.55 -1.75
CA ASP A 74 -7.85 -12.35 -1.10
C ASP A 74 -8.85 -11.50 -0.29
N PRO A 75 -10.08 -12.00 -0.02
CA PRO A 75 -11.11 -11.22 0.67
C PRO A 75 -10.71 -10.69 2.04
N ASN A 76 -9.88 -11.42 2.80
CA ASN A 76 -9.43 -10.99 4.12
C ASN A 76 -8.38 -9.89 4.00
N GLU A 77 -7.43 -10.01 3.06
CA GLU A 77 -6.49 -8.91 2.75
C GLU A 77 -7.23 -7.64 2.32
N ILE A 78 -8.22 -7.77 1.44
CA ILE A 78 -9.03 -6.65 0.95
C ILE A 78 -9.74 -5.96 2.11
N GLU A 79 -10.41 -6.72 2.98
CA GLU A 79 -11.10 -6.20 4.15
C GLU A 79 -10.12 -5.43 5.07
N LYS A 80 -8.93 -5.98 5.32
CA LYS A 80 -7.94 -5.34 6.20
C LYS A 80 -7.37 -4.06 5.61
N VAL A 81 -7.06 -4.04 4.31
CA VAL A 81 -6.56 -2.83 3.63
C VAL A 81 -7.65 -1.76 3.59
N ALA A 82 -8.88 -2.14 3.27
CA ALA A 82 -10.02 -1.22 3.26
C ALA A 82 -10.31 -0.65 4.65
N ALA A 83 -10.29 -1.47 5.71
CA ALA A 83 -10.55 -1.01 7.08
C ALA A 83 -9.59 0.09 7.54
N ILE A 84 -8.35 0.15 7.02
CA ILE A 84 -7.38 1.21 7.33
C ILE A 84 -7.91 2.59 6.89
N THR A 85 -8.76 2.68 5.86
CA THR A 85 -9.29 3.97 5.41
C THR A 85 -10.32 4.58 6.35
N ASP A 86 -11.01 3.73 7.12
CA ASP A 86 -12.05 4.15 8.05
C ASP A 86 -11.53 4.22 9.49
N GLU A 87 -10.71 3.24 9.90
CA GLU A 87 -10.22 3.09 11.28
C GLU A 87 -8.82 3.68 11.48
N GLY A 88 -8.10 4.00 10.40
CA GLY A 88 -6.67 4.21 10.44
C GLY A 88 -5.89 2.91 10.72
N MET A 89 -4.59 3.04 10.94
CA MET A 89 -3.75 1.88 11.25
C MET A 89 -3.79 1.52 12.74
N LYS A 90 -3.93 0.23 13.02
CA LYS A 90 -3.91 -0.31 14.39
C LYS A 90 -2.49 -0.29 14.96
N ARG A 91 -2.39 -0.25 16.28
CA ARG A 91 -1.07 -0.25 16.97
C ARG A 91 -0.22 -1.47 16.63
N SER A 92 -0.85 -2.65 16.43
CA SER A 92 -0.16 -3.87 15.99
C SER A 92 0.45 -3.65 14.60
N GLN A 93 -0.36 -3.22 13.63
CA GLN A 93 0.08 -2.92 12.26
C GLN A 93 1.22 -1.88 12.27
N VAL A 94 1.07 -0.76 12.97
CA VAL A 94 2.11 0.28 13.11
C VAL A 94 3.43 -0.31 13.63
N ARG A 95 3.36 -1.21 14.62
CA ARG A 95 4.54 -1.89 15.16
C ARG A 95 5.18 -2.79 14.12
N GLU A 96 4.41 -3.59 13.40
CA GLU A 96 4.91 -4.46 12.33
C GLU A 96 5.60 -3.66 11.20
N PHE A 97 5.02 -2.54 10.79
CA PHE A 97 5.64 -1.69 9.77
C PHE A 97 6.98 -1.11 10.23
N ARG A 98 7.10 -0.78 11.51
CA ARG A 98 8.35 -0.26 12.08
C ARG A 98 9.40 -1.34 12.28
N GLU A 99 9.01 -2.48 12.85
CA GLU A 99 9.95 -3.49 13.35
C GLU A 99 10.31 -4.53 12.29
N ASN A 100 9.41 -4.79 11.32
CA ASN A 100 9.59 -5.85 10.33
C ASN A 100 9.65 -5.32 8.90
N VAL A 101 8.75 -4.42 8.49
CA VAL A 101 8.74 -3.90 7.11
C VAL A 101 9.92 -2.96 6.86
N TYR A 102 10.09 -1.95 7.71
CA TYR A 102 11.12 -0.93 7.53
C TYR A 102 12.54 -1.51 7.39
N PRO A 103 13.03 -2.42 8.27
CA PRO A 103 14.38 -2.96 8.15
C PRO A 103 14.61 -3.71 6.83
N VAL A 104 13.62 -4.48 6.36
CA VAL A 104 13.69 -5.24 5.11
C VAL A 104 13.74 -4.30 3.92
N VAL A 105 12.79 -3.36 3.83
CA VAL A 105 12.70 -2.43 2.70
C VAL A 105 13.92 -1.50 2.66
N LYS A 106 14.42 -1.06 3.81
CA LYS A 106 15.67 -0.30 3.90
C LYS A 106 16.85 -1.10 3.36
N THR A 107 16.98 -2.37 3.76
CA THR A 107 18.06 -3.26 3.30
C THR A 107 18.05 -3.42 1.78
N ILE A 108 16.87 -3.54 1.18
CA ILE A 108 16.71 -3.59 -0.28
C ILE A 108 17.15 -2.26 -0.90
N ALA A 109 16.68 -1.13 -0.38
CA ALA A 109 16.97 0.19 -0.94
C ALA A 109 18.45 0.58 -0.87
N VAL A 110 19.17 0.22 0.21
CA VAL A 110 20.59 0.56 0.37
C VAL A 110 21.53 -0.24 -0.52
N LYS A 111 21.07 -1.36 -1.12
CA LYS A 111 21.88 -2.11 -2.12
C LYS A 111 22.22 -1.23 -3.32
N GLY A 112 21.38 -0.25 -3.65
CA GLY A 112 21.59 0.64 -4.81
C GLY A 112 21.42 -0.05 -6.17
N GLU A 113 20.96 -1.30 -6.17
CA GLU A 113 20.66 -2.10 -7.35
C GLU A 113 19.15 -2.17 -7.58
N THR A 114 18.73 -2.55 -8.79
CA THR A 114 17.31 -2.81 -9.05
C THR A 114 16.85 -4.02 -8.20
N PRO A 115 15.76 -3.91 -7.43
CA PRO A 115 15.29 -5.00 -6.57
C PRO A 115 15.05 -6.29 -7.35
N THR A 116 15.65 -7.39 -6.88
CA THR A 116 15.47 -8.71 -7.48
C THR A 116 14.05 -9.23 -7.26
N THR A 117 13.63 -10.26 -8.01
CA THR A 117 12.35 -10.94 -7.76
C THR A 117 12.23 -11.45 -6.32
N GLU A 118 13.34 -11.85 -5.71
CA GLU A 118 13.36 -12.31 -4.32
C GLU A 118 13.21 -11.16 -3.33
N ASP A 119 13.84 -10.00 -3.58
CA ASP A 119 13.63 -8.79 -2.79
C ASP A 119 12.16 -8.36 -2.81
N GLN A 120 11.53 -8.38 -4.00
CA GLN A 120 10.13 -8.02 -4.18
C GLN A 120 9.18 -8.98 -3.45
N LYS A 121 9.46 -10.29 -3.48
CA LYS A 121 8.69 -11.29 -2.73
C LYS A 121 8.81 -11.07 -1.23
N ASN A 122 10.02 -10.83 -0.73
CA ASN A 122 10.26 -10.61 0.70
C ASN A 122 9.59 -9.32 1.20
N ALA A 123 9.68 -8.23 0.43
CA ALA A 123 8.99 -6.97 0.75
C ALA A 123 7.46 -7.15 0.80
N ASN A 124 6.88 -7.84 -0.19
CA ASN A 124 5.44 -8.13 -0.20
C ASN A 124 5.00 -9.02 0.97
N LEU A 125 5.82 -10.02 1.33
CA LEU A 125 5.51 -10.92 2.44
C LEU A 125 5.47 -10.18 3.78
N VAL A 126 6.45 -9.31 4.05
CA VAL A 126 6.46 -8.54 5.32
C VAL A 126 5.33 -7.52 5.38
N ILE A 127 4.98 -6.89 4.24
CA ILE A 127 3.82 -5.99 4.18
C ILE A 127 2.53 -6.75 4.42
N LYS A 128 2.34 -7.91 3.78
CA LYS A 128 1.17 -8.77 4.01
C LYS A 128 1.01 -9.08 5.50
N ASN A 129 2.08 -9.53 6.15
CA ASN A 129 2.05 -9.84 7.58
C ASN A 129 1.71 -8.60 8.43
N ALA A 130 2.25 -7.44 8.07
CA ALA A 130 1.97 -6.18 8.77
C ALA A 130 0.53 -5.69 8.61
N VAL A 131 -0.09 -5.92 7.45
CA VAL A 131 -1.51 -5.61 7.20
C VAL A 131 -2.43 -6.51 8.01
N LEU A 132 -2.08 -7.78 8.16
CA LEU A 132 -2.92 -8.80 8.81
C LEU A 132 -2.82 -8.83 10.35
N ALA A 133 -1.87 -8.10 10.94
CA ALA A 133 -1.66 -7.99 12.38
C ALA A 133 -2.71 -7.13 13.11
#